data_AF-A0A9D1GIP6-F1
#
_entry.id   AF-A0A9D1GIP6-F1
#
_cell.length_a   1.000
_cell.length_b   1.000
_cell.length_c   1.000
_cell.angle_alpha   90.00
_cell.angle_beta   90.00
_cell.angle_gamma   90.00
#
_symmetry.space_group_name_H-M   'P 1'
#
loop_
_entity.id
_entity.type
_entity.pdbx_description
1 polymer ?
#
loop_
_entity_poly.entity_id
_entity_poly.type
_entity_poly.pdbx_seq_one_letter_code
_entity_poly.pdbx_strand_id
1 'polypeptide(L)'
;MTVMAAALWIFTILFLAFIVVDIGMFVSLGRQGDERRKMIVEKSSAQTFAVFAVYTLFCVLEGLYRSLFHGEAMEGKNPLVSLTVMALIYTVLLFRNKRKYGD
;
A
#
# COMPACT_ATOMS: atom_id res chain seq x y z
N MET A 1 -27.57 -16.65 -8.70
CA MET A 1 -26.82 -15.98 -9.80
C MET A 1 -26.64 -14.48 -9.57
N THR A 2 -27.58 -13.78 -8.93
CA THR A 2 -27.50 -12.33 -8.66
C THR A 2 -26.44 -11.95 -7.61
N VAL A 3 -26.31 -12.73 -6.53
CA VAL A 3 -25.29 -12.50 -5.47
C VAL A 3 -23.86 -12.67 -5.97
N MET A 4 -23.60 -13.66 -6.84
CA MET A 4 -22.27 -13.87 -7.42
C MET A 4 -21.90 -12.71 -8.37
N ALA A 5 -22.85 -12.26 -9.18
CA ALA A 5 -22.65 -11.11 -10.06
C ALA A 5 -22.40 -9.82 -9.25
N ALA A 6 -23.16 -9.58 -8.18
CA ALA A 6 -22.95 -8.43 -7.30
C ALA A 6 -21.56 -8.46 -6.64
N ALA A 7 -21.10 -9.61 -6.17
CA ALA A 7 -19.75 -9.77 -5.62
C ALA A 7 -18.66 -9.46 -6.65
N LEU A 8 -18.82 -9.91 -7.90
CA LEU A 8 -17.88 -9.61 -8.99
C LEU A 8 -17.83 -8.12 -9.35
N TRP A 9 -18.99 -7.45 -9.39
CA TRP A 9 -19.06 -6.01 -9.62
C TRP A 9 -18.39 -5.21 -8.50
N ILE A 10 -18.67 -5.57 -7.24
CA ILE A 10 -18.02 -4.94 -6.07
C ILE A 10 -16.51 -5.15 -6.11
N PHE A 11 -16.06 -6.37 -6.40
CA PHE A 11 -14.64 -6.69 -6.52
C PHE A 11 -13.96 -5.87 -7.64
N THR A 12 -14.63 -5.74 -8.78
CA THR A 12 -14.11 -4.98 -9.94
C THR A 12 -14.02 -3.48 -9.62
N ILE A 13 -15.01 -2.91 -8.94
CA ILE A 13 -15.00 -1.51 -8.50
C ILE A 13 -13.88 -1.27 -7.48
N LEU A 14 -13.73 -2.16 -6.50
CA LEU A 14 -12.64 -2.08 -5.53
C LEU A 14 -11.26 -2.19 -6.19
N PHE A 15 -11.12 -3.10 -7.16
CA PHE A 15 -9.88 -3.26 -7.92
C PHE A 15 -9.54 -2.00 -8.74
N LEU A 16 -10.53 -1.39 -9.39
CA LEU A 16 -10.37 -0.11 -10.08
C LEU A 16 -9.98 1.03 -9.12
N ALA A 17 -10.60 1.08 -7.93
CA ALA A 17 -10.26 2.08 -6.92
C ALA A 17 -8.80 1.96 -6.47
N PHE A 18 -8.31 0.73 -6.29
CA PHE A 18 -6.91 0.47 -5.95
C PHE A 18 -5.94 0.94 -7.05
N ILE A 19 -6.24 0.69 -8.31
CA ILE A 19 -5.43 1.18 -9.45
C ILE A 19 -5.35 2.72 -9.44
N VAL A 20 -6.46 3.41 -9.15
CA VAL A 20 -6.47 4.87 -9.07
C VAL A 20 -5.58 5.38 -7.94
N VAL A 21 -5.57 4.71 -6.78
CA VAL A 21 -4.71 5.05 -5.65
C VAL A 21 -3.24 4.84 -6.00
N ASP A 22 -2.90 3.72 -6.65
CA ASP A 22 -1.54 3.42 -7.10
C ASP A 22 -1.04 4.48 -8.10
N ILE A 23 -1.86 4.82 -9.11
CA ILE A 23 -1.53 5.89 -10.08
C ILE A 23 -1.36 7.23 -9.36
N GLY A 24 -2.23 7.54 -8.39
CA GLY A 24 -2.12 8.73 -7.56
C GLY A 24 -0.78 8.82 -6.81
N MET A 25 -0.31 7.69 -6.26
CA MET A 25 1.02 7.60 -5.66
C MET A 25 2.12 7.92 -6.67
N PHE A 26 2.12 7.29 -7.85
CA PHE A 26 3.12 7.56 -8.90
C PHE A 26 3.12 9.02 -9.38
N VAL A 27 1.93 9.61 -9.60
CA VAL A 27 1.81 11.02 -10.00
C VAL A 27 2.33 11.97 -8.92
N SER A 28 2.13 11.65 -7.64
CA SER A 28 2.64 12.45 -6.53
C SER A 28 4.17 12.41 -6.43
N LEU A 29 4.77 11.26 -6.76
CA LEU A 29 6.23 11.08 -6.83
C LEU A 29 6.84 11.83 -8.02
N GLY A 30 6.14 11.90 -9.15
CA GLY A 30 6.61 12.58 -10.37
C GLY A 30 6.52 14.11 -10.33
N ARG A 31 5.63 14.69 -9.52
CA ARG A 31 5.47 16.17 -9.40
C ARG A 31 6.27 16.73 -8.22
N GLN A 32 7.60 16.82 -8.36
CA GLN A 32 8.52 17.40 -7.35
C GLN A 32 8.99 18.82 -7.67
N GLY A 33 8.10 19.69 -8.18
CA GLY A 33 8.48 21.04 -8.65
C GLY A 33 8.84 22.06 -7.56
N ASP A 34 8.27 21.94 -6.35
CA ASP A 34 8.53 22.86 -5.23
C ASP A 34 9.39 22.19 -4.15
N GLU A 35 10.43 22.87 -3.64
CA GLU A 35 11.30 22.34 -2.56
C GLU A 35 10.50 21.91 -1.32
N ARG A 36 9.47 22.67 -0.95
CA ARG A 36 8.55 22.30 0.15
C ARG A 36 7.79 21.00 -0.14
N ARG A 37 7.26 20.83 -1.36
CA ARG A 37 6.57 19.58 -1.75
C ARG A 37 7.52 18.40 -1.77
N LYS A 38 8.75 18.60 -2.26
CA LYS A 38 9.78 17.55 -2.29
C LYS A 38 10.08 17.04 -0.88
N MET A 39 10.27 17.95 0.09
CA MET A 39 10.53 17.57 1.48
C MET A 39 9.35 16.81 2.12
N ILE A 40 8.11 17.18 1.80
CA ILE A 40 6.90 16.49 2.29
C ILE A 40 6.77 15.10 1.68
N VAL A 41 6.99 14.98 0.37
CA VAL A 41 6.94 13.71 -0.36
C VAL A 41 8.03 12.75 0.13
N GLU A 42 9.24 13.25 0.34
CA GLU A 42 10.39 12.48 0.83
C GLU A 42 10.20 11.98 2.27
N LYS A 43 9.73 12.83 3.19
CA LYS A 43 9.38 12.38 4.55
C LYS A 43 8.26 11.34 4.52
N SER A 44 7.28 11.50 3.62
CA SER A 44 6.16 10.56 3.48
C SER A 44 6.60 9.22 2.89
N SER A 45 7.48 9.22 1.89
CA SER A 45 8.02 7.99 1.30
C SER A 45 8.91 7.23 2.27
N ALA A 46 9.80 7.92 3.00
CA ALA A 46 10.67 7.31 4.00
C ALA A 46 9.87 6.66 5.15
N GLN A 47 8.84 7.35 5.65
CA GLN A 47 7.98 6.78 6.70
C GLN A 47 7.12 5.62 6.18
N THR A 48 6.63 5.70 4.94
CA THR A 48 5.87 4.60 4.32
C THR A 48 6.75 3.37 4.15
N PHE A 49 7.99 3.56 3.70
CA PHE A 49 8.96 2.49 3.57
C PHE A 49 9.24 1.81 4.91
N ALA A 50 9.41 2.58 5.99
CA ALA A 50 9.61 2.02 7.32
C ALA A 50 8.41 1.17 7.79
N VAL A 51 7.18 1.66 7.63
CA VAL A 51 5.97 0.91 8.00
C VAL A 51 5.81 -0.35 7.15
N PHE A 52 6.07 -0.24 5.84
CA PHE A 52 5.98 -1.37 4.92
C PHE A 52 7.06 -2.42 5.16
N ALA A 53 8.27 -2.01 5.57
CA ALA A 53 9.33 -2.93 5.96
C ALA A 53 8.97 -3.73 7.21
N VAL A 54 8.39 -3.08 8.23
CA VAL A 54 7.89 -3.78 9.43
C VAL A 54 6.75 -4.73 9.08
N TYR A 55 5.80 -4.31 8.24
CA TYR A 55 4.71 -5.17 7.76
C TYR A 55 5.23 -6.40 7.01
N THR A 56 6.21 -6.21 6.13
CA THR A 56 6.85 -7.30 5.37
C THR A 56 7.58 -8.26 6.30
N LEU A 57 8.32 -7.73 7.28
CA LEU A 57 9.00 -8.52 8.30
C LEU A 57 8.00 -9.38 9.09
N PHE A 58 6.87 -8.79 9.50
CA PHE A 58 5.82 -9.52 10.20
C PHE A 58 5.23 -10.64 9.33
N CYS A 59 4.96 -10.37 8.04
CA CYS A 59 4.46 -11.40 7.12
C CYS A 59 5.46 -12.55 6.93
N VAL A 60 6.76 -12.26 6.85
CA VAL A 60 7.80 -13.29 6.74
C VAL A 60 7.87 -14.13 8.01
N LEU A 61 7.80 -13.50 9.19
CA LEU A 61 7.80 -14.19 10.47
C LEU A 61 6.55 -15.08 10.65
N GLU A 62 5.37 -14.58 10.28
CA GLU A 62 4.13 -15.37 10.31
C GLU A 62 4.20 -16.55 9.34
N GLY A 63 4.71 -16.33 8.12
CA GLY A 63 4.91 -17.40 7.14
C GLY A 63 5.91 -18.45 7.63
N LEU A 64 7.00 -18.03 8.28
CA LEU A 64 7.99 -18.92 8.87
C LEU A 64 7.37 -19.74 10.03
N TYR A 65 6.59 -19.09 10.90
CA TYR A 65 5.89 -19.74 12.00
C TYR A 65 4.88 -20.79 11.49
N ARG A 66 4.05 -20.43 10.50
CA ARG A 66 3.09 -21.37 9.89
C ARG A 66 3.81 -22.53 9.21
N SER A 67 4.89 -22.26 8.48
CA SER A 67 5.67 -23.31 7.82
C SER A 67 6.33 -24.28 8.81
N LEU A 68 6.89 -23.77 9.92
CA LEU A 68 7.54 -24.58 10.95
C LEU A 68 6.57 -25.36 11.84
N PHE A 69 5.42 -24.78 12.20
CA PHE A 69 4.50 -25.38 13.17
C PHE A 69 3.31 -26.12 12.54
N HIS A 70 2.86 -25.71 11.34
CA HIS A 70 1.71 -26.31 10.66
C HIS A 70 2.10 -27.08 9.39
N GLY A 71 3.37 -27.01 8.94
CA GLY A 71 3.85 -27.72 7.76
C GLY A 71 3.26 -27.21 6.43
N GLU A 72 2.58 -26.07 6.45
CA GLU A 72 2.02 -25.47 5.24
C GLU A 72 3.13 -24.81 4.41
N ALA A 73 3.07 -25.02 3.09
CA ALA A 73 3.97 -24.34 2.17
C ALA A 73 3.73 -22.84 2.25
N MET A 74 4.81 -22.04 2.25
CA MET A 74 4.70 -20.58 2.14
C MET A 74 3.96 -20.23 0.84
N GLU A 75 2.66 -19.92 0.93
CA GLU A 75 1.91 -19.42 -0.22
C GLU A 75 2.51 -18.08 -0.65
N GLY A 76 2.89 -18.00 -1.94
CA GLY A 76 3.44 -16.79 -2.53
C GLY A 76 2.43 -15.65 -2.44
N LYS A 77 2.79 -14.57 -1.73
CA LYS A 77 1.90 -13.42 -1.58
C LYS A 77 1.72 -12.72 -2.93
N ASN A 78 0.47 -12.43 -3.31
CA ASN A 78 0.18 -11.77 -4.57
C ASN A 78 0.80 -10.35 -4.59
N PRO A 79 1.69 -10.05 -5.56
CA PRO A 79 2.41 -8.77 -5.61
C PRO A 79 1.47 -7.55 -5.72
N LEU A 80 0.29 -7.70 -6.31
CA LEU A 80 -0.71 -6.61 -6.39
C LEU A 80 -1.25 -6.21 -5.01
N VAL A 81 -1.41 -7.18 -4.11
CA VAL A 81 -1.89 -6.92 -2.74
C VAL A 81 -0.82 -6.18 -1.93
N SER A 82 0.45 -6.54 -2.13
CA SER A 82 1.55 -5.84 -1.48
C SER A 82 1.68 -4.38 -1.96
N LEU A 83 1.52 -4.14 -3.27
CA LEU A 83 1.56 -2.78 -3.84
C LEU A 83 0.42 -1.90 -3.32
N THR A 84 -0.80 -2.43 -3.29
CA THR A 84 -1.97 -1.68 -2.78
C THR A 84 -1.87 -1.35 -1.30
N VAL A 85 -1.37 -2.27 -0.47
CA VAL A 85 -1.07 -1.98 0.94
C VAL A 85 -0.04 -0.85 1.07
N MET A 86 1.02 -0.89 0.25
CA MET A 86 2.04 0.16 0.25
C MET A 86 1.47 1.52 -0.18
N ALA A 87 0.64 1.55 -1.22
CA ALA A 87 0.03 2.78 -1.74
C ALA A 87 -1.01 3.38 -0.78
N LEU A 88 -1.79 2.55 -0.08
CA LEU A 88 -2.69 3.00 0.98
C LEU A 88 -1.93 3.65 2.13
N ILE A 89 -0.89 2.97 2.64
CA ILE A 89 -0.02 3.50 3.71
C ILE A 89 0.58 4.83 3.24
N TYR A 90 1.12 4.88 2.02
CA TYR A 90 1.70 6.09 1.44
C TYR A 90 0.71 7.25 1.38
N THR A 91 -0.49 6.99 0.89
CA THR A 91 -1.54 8.01 0.71
C THR A 91 -1.96 8.60 2.05
N VAL A 92 -2.13 7.76 3.08
CA VAL A 92 -2.45 8.20 4.45
C VAL A 92 -1.33 9.05 5.03
N LEU A 93 -0.07 8.63 4.88
CA LEU A 93 1.07 9.38 5.38
C LEU A 93 1.28 10.70 4.63
N LEU A 94 1.07 10.71 3.31
CA LEU A 94 1.15 11.91 2.49
C LEU A 94 0.08 12.92 2.89
N PHE A 95 -1.16 12.46 3.15
CA PHE A 95 -2.22 13.33 3.65
C PHE A 95 -1.89 13.89 5.05
N ARG A 96 -1.37 13.05 5.96
CA ARG A 96 -0.96 13.48 7.31
C ARG A 96 0.19 14.49 7.27
N ASN A 97 1.20 14.26 6.44
CA ASN A 97 2.36 15.15 6.32
C ASN A 97 1.99 16.43 5.56
N LYS A 98 1.10 16.40 4.57
CA LYS A 98 0.50 17.61 4.01
C LYS A 98 -0.22 18.43 5.07
N ARG A 99 -0.99 17.80 5.96
CA ARG A 99 -1.68 18.52 7.04
C ARG A 99 -0.72 19.08 8.09
N LYS A 100 0.43 18.43 8.31
CA LYS A 100 1.42 18.83 9.32
C LYS A 100 2.44 19.88 8.85
N TYR A 101 2.79 19.86 7.57
CA TYR A 101 3.84 20.73 6.99
C TYR A 101 3.30 21.65 5.87
N GLY A 102 1.99 21.61 5.62
CA GLY A 102 1.31 22.38 4.57
C GLY A 102 0.78 23.75 5.01
N ASP A 103 1.01 24.15 6.26
CA ASP A 103 1.04 25.55 6.69
C ASP A 103 2.51 26.00 6.80
#